data_AF-A0A851ZX83-F1
#
_entry.id   AF-A0A851ZX83-F1
#
_cell.length_a   1.000
_cell.length_b   1.000
_cell.length_c   1.000
_cell.angle_alpha   90.00
_cell.angle_beta   90.00
_cell.angle_gamma   90.00
#
_symmetry.space_group_name_H-M   'P 1'
#
loop_
_entity.id
_entity.type
_entity.pdbx_description
1 polymer ?
#
loop_
_entity_poly.entity_id
_entity_poly.type
_entity_poly.pdbx_seq_one_letter_code
_entity_poly.pdbx_strand_id
1 'polypeptide(L)'
;LFILFPQQSGLYEYKIFGGLADIPPKLCADVYMDLDFRKEWDQYVKELYEETYDGEKVIYWEVKYPFPLSNRDYVYIRECREMDVQGRKIWVVLAKSVAVPQCPEKPGIIRVKSYKQSLVIESDGKAGCKVYMYYFDNPGGMIPTWLVNWAAKSGVPAFLKDIQKACLNYSKTH
;
A
#
# COMPACT_ATOMS: atom_id res chain seq x y z
N LEU A 1 -15.57 0.41 -2.75
CA LEU A 1 -14.94 0.49 -1.41
C LEU A 1 -15.99 0.04 -0.40
N PHE A 2 -15.79 -1.08 0.27
CA PHE A 2 -16.63 -1.44 1.42
C PHE A 2 -15.82 -1.13 2.68
N ILE A 3 -16.36 -0.25 3.52
CA ILE A 3 -15.78 0.11 4.82
C ILE A 3 -16.50 -0.75 5.85
N LEU A 4 -15.77 -1.61 6.57
CA LEU A 4 -16.32 -2.36 7.69
C LEU A 4 -16.07 -1.57 8.98
N PHE A 5 -17.12 -1.40 9.79
CA PHE A 5 -17.08 -0.71 11.06
C PHE A 5 -16.94 -1.71 12.22
N PRO A 6 -15.75 -1.88 12.83
CA PRO A 6 -15.69 -2.40 14.18
C PRO A 6 -16.14 -1.29 15.13
N GLN A 7 -17.36 -1.43 15.65
CA GLN A 7 -18.13 -0.42 16.41
C GLN A 7 -17.48 0.05 17.74
N GLN A 8 -16.28 -0.41 18.11
CA GLN A 8 -15.69 -0.17 19.43
C GLN A 8 -14.43 0.72 19.48
N SER A 9 -13.72 0.97 18.38
CA SER A 9 -12.42 1.68 18.44
C SER A 9 -12.31 2.95 17.58
N GLY A 10 -13.30 3.24 16.72
CA GLY A 10 -13.18 4.34 15.74
C GLY A 10 -12.11 4.11 14.66
N LEU A 11 -11.55 2.91 14.59
CA LEU A 11 -10.63 2.45 13.55
C LEU A 11 -11.41 1.85 12.38
N TYR A 12 -10.80 1.89 11.20
CA TYR A 12 -11.45 1.48 9.95
C TYR A 12 -10.68 0.33 9.30
N GLU A 13 -11.42 -0.64 8.77
CA GLU A 13 -10.91 -1.64 7.84
C GLU A 13 -11.43 -1.34 6.44
N TYR A 14 -10.55 -1.47 5.46
CA TYR A 14 -10.85 -1.15 4.08
C TYR A 14 -10.74 -2.38 3.20
N LYS A 15 -11.77 -2.59 2.37
CA LYS A 15 -11.73 -3.53 1.25
C LYS A 15 -11.88 -2.78 -0.07
N ILE A 16 -10.88 -2.91 -0.91
CA ILE A 16 -10.81 -2.30 -2.23
C ILE A 16 -10.91 -3.42 -3.27
N PHE A 17 -11.82 -3.23 -4.21
CA PHE A 17 -11.96 -4.05 -5.41
C PHE A 17 -11.81 -3.11 -6.60
N GLY A 18 -10.97 -3.46 -7.55
CA GLY A 18 -10.74 -2.65 -8.74
C GLY A 18 -10.15 -3.47 -9.88
N GLY A 19 -9.94 -2.81 -11.00
CA GLY A 19 -9.22 -3.39 -12.12
C GLY A 19 -8.44 -2.32 -12.88
N LEU A 20 -7.32 -2.73 -13.47
CA LEU A 20 -6.48 -1.90 -14.32
C LEU A 20 -6.52 -2.51 -15.72
N ALA A 21 -7.21 -1.83 -16.63
CA ALA A 21 -7.29 -2.25 -18.02
C ALA A 21 -5.90 -2.16 -18.67
N ASP A 22 -5.60 -3.11 -19.56
CA ASP A 22 -4.37 -3.18 -20.35
C ASP A 22 -3.08 -3.28 -19.53
N ILE A 23 -3.17 -3.57 -18.23
CA ILE A 23 -2.04 -3.83 -17.35
C ILE A 23 -1.98 -5.32 -17.01
N PRO A 24 -0.97 -6.07 -17.49
CA PRO A 24 -0.79 -7.46 -17.12
C PRO A 24 -0.61 -7.63 -15.59
N PRO A 25 -1.18 -8.68 -14.98
CA PRO A 25 -1.07 -8.92 -13.54
C PRO A 25 0.36 -8.91 -12.98
N LYS A 26 1.29 -9.54 -13.70
CA LYS A 26 2.72 -9.58 -13.32
C LYS A 26 3.33 -8.18 -13.29
N LEU A 27 3.06 -7.36 -14.31
CA LEU A 27 3.54 -5.97 -14.37
C LEU A 27 3.01 -5.15 -13.19
N CYS A 28 1.72 -5.30 -12.88
CA CYS A 28 1.13 -4.65 -11.71
C CYS A 28 1.80 -5.09 -10.40
N ALA A 29 2.13 -6.38 -10.27
CA ALA A 29 2.84 -6.90 -9.10
C ALA A 29 4.28 -6.34 -9.00
N ASP A 30 5.00 -6.26 -10.12
CA ASP A 30 6.36 -5.73 -10.17
C ASP A 30 6.42 -4.26 -9.77
N VAL A 31 5.55 -3.43 -10.36
CA VAL A 31 5.40 -2.01 -10.02
C VAL A 31 5.01 -1.82 -8.55
N TYR A 32 4.19 -2.72 -7.99
CA TYR A 32 3.82 -2.65 -6.58
C TYR A 32 5.00 -2.97 -5.65
N MET A 33 5.89 -3.87 -6.08
CA MET A 33 7.04 -4.31 -5.28
C MET A 33 8.26 -3.40 -5.40
N ASP A 34 8.40 -2.67 -6.51
CA ASP A 34 9.53 -1.78 -6.76
C ASP A 34 9.47 -0.49 -5.91
N LEU A 35 10.27 -0.44 -4.85
CA LEU A 35 10.32 0.71 -3.94
C LEU A 35 11.06 1.91 -4.55
N ASP A 36 12.03 1.67 -5.42
CA ASP A 36 12.79 2.73 -6.07
C ASP A 36 11.92 3.46 -7.07
N PHE A 37 11.23 2.70 -7.93
CA PHE A 37 10.26 3.26 -8.85
C PHE A 37 9.09 3.92 -8.11
N ARG A 38 8.64 3.37 -6.98
CA ARG A 38 7.58 3.99 -6.17
C ARG A 38 7.89 5.43 -5.76
N LYS A 39 9.16 5.74 -5.44
CA LYS A 39 9.59 7.10 -5.09
C LYS A 39 9.47 8.09 -6.25
N GLU A 40 9.49 7.61 -7.49
CA GLU A 40 9.44 8.46 -8.68
C GLU A 40 8.03 8.97 -8.99
N TRP A 41 7.00 8.16 -8.71
CA TRP A 41 5.63 8.49 -9.12
C TRP A 41 4.67 8.78 -7.96
N ASP A 42 4.91 8.26 -6.75
CA ASP A 42 4.00 8.49 -5.62
C ASP A 42 4.36 9.77 -4.85
N GLN A 43 3.60 10.82 -5.12
CA GLN A 43 3.73 12.13 -4.48
C GLN A 43 3.59 12.10 -2.95
N TYR A 44 2.91 11.11 -2.38
CA TYR A 44 2.70 10.99 -0.93
C TYR A 44 3.90 10.38 -0.20
N VAL A 45 4.86 9.79 -0.92
CA VAL A 45 6.10 9.30 -0.32
C VAL A 45 6.95 10.49 0.12
N LYS A 46 7.32 10.51 1.41
CA LYS A 46 8.33 11.43 1.95
C LYS A 46 9.71 10.76 1.98
N GLU A 47 9.76 9.53 2.45
CA GLU A 47 10.97 8.70 2.55
C GLU A 47 10.55 7.23 2.44
N LEU A 48 11.31 6.41 1.70
CA LEU A 48 11.00 5.00 1.45
C LEU A 48 12.27 4.22 1.15
N TYR A 49 12.53 3.16 1.90
CA TYR A 49 13.68 2.27 1.70
C TYR A 49 13.43 0.87 2.29
N GLU A 50 14.18 -0.11 1.79
CA GLU A 50 14.28 -1.46 2.36
C GLU A 50 15.68 -1.64 2.93
N GLU A 51 15.77 -2.11 4.17
CA GLU A 51 17.02 -2.47 4.84
C GLU A 51 16.92 -3.89 5.38
N THR A 52 18.07 -4.56 5.57
CA THR A 52 18.10 -5.90 6.17
C THR A 52 18.59 -5.81 7.61
N TYR A 53 17.74 -6.22 8.56
CA TYR A 53 18.08 -6.32 9.97
C TYR A 53 17.98 -7.78 10.40
N ASP A 54 19.08 -8.32 10.95
CA ASP A 54 19.13 -9.70 11.46
C ASP A 54 18.67 -10.76 10.44
N GLY A 55 18.90 -10.51 9.15
CA GLY A 55 18.51 -11.38 8.04
C GLY A 55 17.07 -11.17 7.54
N GLU A 56 16.28 -10.32 8.17
CA GLU A 56 14.94 -9.95 7.74
C GLU A 56 14.94 -8.63 6.97
N LYS A 57 14.28 -8.63 5.81
CA LYS A 57 14.07 -7.41 5.01
C LYS A 57 12.93 -6.59 5.59
N VAL A 58 13.25 -5.38 6.03
CA VAL A 58 12.33 -4.45 6.67
C VAL A 58 12.22 -3.19 5.82
N ILE A 59 11.00 -2.77 5.57
CA ILE A 59 10.68 -1.57 4.81
C ILE A 59 10.34 -0.46 5.81
N TYR A 60 11.01 0.68 5.65
CA TYR A 60 10.59 1.95 6.24
C TYR A 60 9.86 2.78 5.19
N TRP A 61 8.68 3.30 5.53
CA TRP A 61 7.91 4.18 4.67
C TRP A 61 7.33 5.35 5.45
N GLU A 62 7.73 6.58 5.12
CA GLU A 62 7.12 7.80 5.61
C GLU A 62 6.13 8.38 4.58
N VAL A 63 4.91 8.62 5.02
CA VAL A 63 3.80 9.14 4.23
C VAL A 63 3.50 10.58 4.64
N LYS A 64 3.46 11.47 3.64
CA LYS A 64 3.08 12.88 3.81
C LYS A 64 1.62 12.99 4.22
N TYR A 65 1.35 13.66 5.33
CA TYR A 65 0.00 14.04 5.73
C TYR A 65 -0.22 15.54 5.49
N PRO A 66 -1.48 15.97 5.21
CA PRO A 66 -1.77 17.39 5.04
C PRO A 66 -1.51 18.18 6.34
N PHE A 67 -0.77 19.28 6.25
CA PHE A 67 -0.56 20.19 7.36
C PHE A 67 -1.91 20.68 7.93
N PRO A 68 -2.12 20.71 9.27
CA PRO A 68 -1.13 20.61 10.35
C PRO A 68 -0.93 19.19 10.92
N LEU A 69 -1.37 18.13 10.24
CA LEU A 69 -1.18 16.77 10.72
C LEU A 69 0.28 16.32 10.52
N SER A 70 0.86 15.70 11.55
CA SER A 70 2.16 15.03 11.43
C SER A 70 2.11 13.90 10.40
N ASN A 71 3.23 13.69 9.71
CA ASN A 71 3.43 12.53 8.85
C ASN A 71 3.28 11.23 9.65
N ARG A 72 3.00 10.14 8.93
CA ARG A 72 3.00 8.79 9.48
C ARG A 72 4.18 8.02 8.92
N ASP A 73 4.88 7.28 9.76
CA ASP A 73 5.85 6.29 9.29
C ASP A 73 5.41 4.86 9.64
N TYR A 74 5.81 3.95 8.76
CA TYR A 74 5.55 2.51 8.85
C TYR A 74 6.88 1.79 8.85
N VAL A 75 7.01 0.81 9.73
CA VAL A 75 8.10 -0.17 9.73
C VAL A 75 7.44 -1.53 9.60
N TYR A 76 7.67 -2.21 8.48
CA TYR A 76 6.92 -3.40 8.12
C TYR A 76 7.73 -4.37 7.27
N ILE A 77 7.35 -5.64 7.31
CA ILE A 77 7.82 -6.65 6.36
C ILE A 77 6.78 -6.86 5.28
N ARG A 78 7.24 -7.20 4.07
CA ARG A 78 6.37 -7.46 2.92
C ARG A 78 6.90 -8.62 2.10
N GLU A 79 6.01 -9.56 1.80
CA GLU A 79 6.31 -10.67 0.89
C GLU A 79 5.35 -10.65 -0.29
N CYS A 80 5.86 -11.01 -1.47
CA CYS A 80 5.05 -11.30 -2.66
C CYS A 80 5.26 -12.75 -3.06
N ARG A 81 4.17 -13.47 -3.32
CA ARG A 81 4.21 -14.83 -3.86
C ARG A 81 3.32 -14.94 -5.08
N GLU A 82 3.87 -15.50 -6.14
CA GLU A 82 3.12 -16.02 -7.26
C GLU A 82 2.56 -17.38 -6.88
N MET A 83 1.26 -17.59 -7.11
CA MET A 83 0.55 -18.81 -6.75
C MET A 83 -0.33 -19.26 -7.90
N ASP A 84 -0.50 -20.57 -8.04
CA ASP A 84 -1.57 -21.16 -8.85
C ASP A 84 -2.68 -21.66 -7.92
N VAL A 85 -3.88 -21.11 -8.06
CA VAL A 85 -5.05 -21.51 -7.29
C VAL A 85 -6.13 -21.97 -8.25
N GLN A 86 -6.29 -23.28 -8.38
CA GLN A 86 -7.28 -23.91 -9.25
C GLN A 86 -7.09 -23.53 -10.74
N GLY A 87 -5.84 -23.52 -11.22
CA GLY A 87 -5.48 -23.15 -12.59
C GLY A 87 -5.50 -21.63 -12.83
N ARG A 88 -5.66 -20.83 -11.78
CA ARG A 88 -5.65 -19.37 -11.85
C ARG A 88 -4.38 -18.85 -11.23
N LYS A 89 -3.58 -18.19 -12.06
CA LYS A 89 -2.35 -17.55 -11.65
C LYS A 89 -2.65 -16.24 -10.93
N ILE A 90 -2.24 -16.15 -9.68
CA ILE A 90 -2.44 -14.97 -8.82
C ILE A 90 -1.12 -14.53 -8.18
N TRP A 91 -1.02 -13.23 -7.90
CA TRP A 91 0.06 -12.65 -7.10
C TRP A 91 -0.52 -12.16 -5.79
N VAL A 92 0.01 -12.69 -4.70
CA VAL A 92 -0.42 -12.35 -3.33
C VAL A 92 0.71 -11.58 -2.67
N VAL A 93 0.43 -10.34 -2.27
CA VAL A 93 1.34 -9.52 -1.45
C VAL A 93 0.76 -9.39 -0.05
N LEU A 94 1.54 -9.75 0.95
CA LEU A 94 1.17 -9.59 2.35
C LEU A 94 2.16 -8.64 3.02
N ALA A 95 1.65 -7.72 3.82
CA ALA A 95 2.46 -6.83 4.62
C ALA A 95 1.93 -6.73 6.05
N LYS A 96 2.84 -6.65 7.03
CA LYS A 96 2.50 -6.42 8.44
C LYS A 96 3.56 -5.58 9.14
N SER A 97 3.13 -4.74 10.07
CA SER A 97 4.05 -3.98 10.92
C SER A 97 4.97 -4.90 11.72
N VAL A 98 6.22 -4.48 11.85
CA VAL A 98 7.21 -5.07 12.75
C VAL A 98 7.87 -3.97 13.59
N ALA A 99 8.43 -4.34 14.72
CA ALA A 99 9.23 -3.44 15.55
C ALA A 99 10.65 -3.97 15.57
N VAL A 100 11.60 -3.16 15.10
CA VAL A 100 13.03 -3.48 15.10
C VAL A 100 13.79 -2.37 15.85
N PRO A 101 14.66 -2.68 16.82
CA PRO A 101 15.42 -1.68 17.56
C PRO A 101 16.24 -0.73 16.68
N GLN A 102 16.67 -1.20 15.50
CA GLN A 102 17.45 -0.47 14.52
C GLN A 102 16.67 0.66 13.83
N CYS A 103 15.34 0.65 13.91
CA CYS A 103 14.46 1.66 13.31
C CYS A 103 13.50 2.26 14.36
N PRO A 104 14.03 3.08 15.30
CA PRO A 104 13.23 3.70 16.35
C PRO A 104 12.27 4.76 15.82
N GLU A 105 11.34 5.22 16.67
CA GLU A 105 10.41 6.30 16.34
C GLU A 105 11.15 7.64 16.17
N LYS A 106 10.74 8.43 15.17
CA LYS A 106 11.35 9.74 14.87
C LYS A 106 10.52 10.87 15.50
N PRO A 107 11.14 11.85 16.18
CA PRO A 107 10.42 13.00 16.73
C PRO A 107 9.61 13.75 15.64
N GLY A 108 8.37 14.12 15.96
CA GLY A 108 7.49 14.86 15.04
C GLY A 108 6.76 14.02 13.98
N ILE A 109 7.04 12.71 13.92
CA ILE A 109 6.39 11.73 13.03
C ILE A 109 5.63 10.72 13.89
N ILE A 110 4.45 10.30 13.45
CA ILE A 110 3.60 9.35 14.18
C ILE A 110 3.84 7.94 13.64
N ARG A 111 4.38 7.05 14.48
CA ARG A 111 4.58 5.63 14.16
C ARG A 111 3.28 4.84 14.12
N VAL A 112 3.00 4.25 12.97
CA VAL A 112 1.91 3.28 12.80
C VAL A 112 2.36 1.90 13.29
N LYS A 113 1.99 1.56 14.53
CA LYS A 113 2.40 0.30 15.20
C LYS A 113 1.55 -0.91 14.82
N SER A 114 0.34 -0.68 14.35
CA SER A 114 -0.58 -1.74 13.93
C SER A 114 -0.92 -1.51 12.48
N TYR A 115 -0.31 -2.30 11.60
CA TYR A 115 -0.55 -2.25 10.17
C TYR A 115 -0.62 -3.67 9.63
N LYS A 116 -1.64 -3.95 8.82
CA LYS A 116 -1.80 -5.21 8.08
C LYS A 116 -2.42 -4.91 6.72
N GLN A 117 -1.84 -5.49 5.69
CA GLN A 117 -2.35 -5.38 4.33
C GLN A 117 -2.24 -6.72 3.62
N SER A 118 -3.24 -7.04 2.81
CA SER A 118 -3.13 -8.06 1.77
C SER A 118 -3.59 -7.50 0.44
N LEU A 119 -2.88 -7.88 -0.61
CA LEU A 119 -3.16 -7.53 -1.99
C LEU A 119 -3.17 -8.82 -2.80
N VAL A 120 -4.20 -8.99 -3.62
CA VAL A 120 -4.31 -10.10 -4.57
C VAL A 120 -4.50 -9.49 -5.95
N ILE A 121 -3.64 -9.88 -6.88
CA ILE A 121 -3.69 -9.45 -8.28
C ILE A 121 -3.91 -10.70 -9.12
N GLU A 122 -4.90 -10.64 -10.00
CA GLU A 122 -5.26 -11.73 -10.91
C GLU A 122 -5.59 -11.14 -12.29
N SER A 123 -5.54 -11.94 -13.35
CA SER A 123 -6.06 -11.53 -14.65
C SER A 123 -7.55 -11.18 -14.57
N ASP A 124 -7.97 -10.16 -15.33
CA ASP A 124 -9.38 -9.86 -15.56
C ASP A 124 -10.03 -10.76 -16.64
N GLY A 125 -9.29 -11.74 -17.16
CA GLY A 125 -9.70 -12.60 -18.28
C GLY A 125 -9.50 -11.96 -19.65
N LYS A 126 -8.94 -10.75 -19.71
CA LYS A 126 -8.62 -9.99 -20.93
C LYS A 126 -7.13 -9.60 -20.89
N ALA A 127 -6.80 -8.37 -21.31
CA ALA A 127 -5.45 -7.83 -21.30
C ALA A 127 -5.07 -7.14 -19.96
N GLY A 128 -5.98 -7.08 -18.99
CA GLY A 128 -5.79 -6.34 -17.75
C GLY A 128 -5.65 -7.23 -16.52
N CYS A 129 -5.73 -6.57 -15.36
CA CYS A 129 -5.77 -7.22 -14.07
C CYS A 129 -6.94 -6.73 -13.22
N LYS A 130 -7.43 -7.61 -12.36
CA LYS A 130 -8.33 -7.28 -11.25
C LYS A 130 -7.54 -7.39 -9.95
N VAL A 131 -7.87 -6.49 -9.03
CA VAL A 131 -7.14 -6.29 -7.79
C VAL A 131 -8.12 -6.33 -6.62
N TYR A 132 -7.78 -7.11 -5.61
CA TYR A 132 -8.40 -7.08 -4.30
C TYR A 132 -7.38 -6.66 -3.26
N MET A 133 -7.71 -5.65 -2.46
CA MET A 133 -6.87 -5.23 -1.34
C MET A 133 -7.69 -5.17 -0.05
N TYR A 134 -7.14 -5.78 0.98
CA TYR A 134 -7.54 -5.55 2.36
C TYR A 134 -6.48 -4.69 3.04
N TYR A 135 -6.90 -3.66 3.76
CA TYR A 135 -6.01 -2.74 4.45
C TYR A 135 -6.57 -2.39 5.83
N PHE A 136 -5.71 -2.45 6.83
CA PHE A 136 -5.98 -1.99 8.18
C PHE A 136 -4.74 -1.32 8.74
N ASP A 137 -4.94 -0.17 9.36
CA ASP A 137 -3.92 0.46 10.20
C ASP A 137 -4.53 1.17 11.41
N ASN A 138 -3.71 1.39 12.44
CA ASN A 138 -3.99 2.33 13.52
C ASN A 138 -3.09 3.56 13.35
N PRO A 139 -3.63 4.68 12.85
CA PRO A 139 -2.83 5.85 12.46
C PRO A 139 -2.30 6.68 13.65
N GLY A 140 -2.42 6.17 14.89
CA GLY A 140 -1.80 6.76 16.07
C GLY A 140 -2.45 8.07 16.55
N GLY A 141 -3.74 8.25 16.30
CA GLY A 141 -4.50 9.43 16.69
C GLY A 141 -5.86 9.49 15.99
N MET A 142 -6.69 10.48 16.33
CA MET A 142 -7.97 10.68 15.64
C MET A 142 -7.72 11.24 14.24
N ILE A 143 -8.19 10.53 13.22
CA ILE A 143 -8.22 11.06 11.85
C ILE A 143 -9.47 11.91 11.67
N PRO A 144 -9.34 13.20 11.29
CA PRO A 144 -10.50 14.05 11.05
C PRO A 144 -11.41 13.47 9.97
N THR A 145 -12.74 13.53 10.17
CA THR A 145 -13.71 13.02 9.19
C THR A 145 -13.57 13.66 7.81
N TRP A 146 -13.15 14.93 7.73
CA TRP A 146 -12.88 15.59 6.46
C TRP A 146 -11.75 14.89 5.67
N LEU A 147 -10.73 14.37 6.36
CA LEU A 147 -9.60 13.69 5.73
C LEU A 147 -10.01 12.30 5.24
N VAL A 148 -10.82 11.57 6.02
CA VAL A 148 -11.43 10.30 5.58
C VAL A 148 -12.27 10.52 4.32
N ASN A 149 -13.11 11.56 4.32
CA ASN A 149 -13.96 11.90 3.18
C ASN A 149 -13.15 12.29 1.94
N TRP A 150 -12.08 13.08 2.11
CA TRP A 150 -11.18 13.44 1.02
C TRP A 150 -10.46 12.22 0.45
N ALA A 151 -9.95 11.33 1.30
CA ALA A 151 -9.29 10.10 0.88
C ALA A 151 -10.23 9.22 0.05
N ALA A 152 -11.49 9.05 0.50
CA ALA A 152 -12.48 8.25 -0.22
C ALA A 152 -12.91 8.89 -1.56
N LYS A 153 -13.10 10.21 -1.62
CA LYS A 153 -13.62 10.90 -2.80
C LYS A 153 -12.56 11.26 -3.84
N SER A 154 -11.34 11.51 -3.41
CA SER A 154 -10.30 12.11 -4.25
C SER A 154 -8.97 11.37 -4.16
N GLY A 155 -8.50 11.06 -2.95
CA GLY A 155 -7.21 10.39 -2.75
C GLY A 155 -7.11 9.02 -3.42
N VAL A 156 -8.02 8.10 -3.10
CA VAL A 156 -8.03 6.73 -3.66
C VAL A 156 -8.22 6.73 -5.19
N PRO A 157 -9.18 7.47 -5.77
CA PRO A 157 -9.30 7.57 -7.22
C PRO A 157 -8.05 8.15 -7.91
N ALA A 158 -7.40 9.15 -7.32
CA ALA A 158 -6.15 9.71 -7.86
C ALA A 158 -5.03 8.67 -7.82
N PHE A 159 -4.84 8.00 -6.68
CA PHE A 159 -3.86 6.93 -6.52
C PHE A 159 -4.04 5.80 -7.55
N LEU A 160 -5.28 5.38 -7.81
CA LEU A 160 -5.57 4.35 -8.82
C LEU A 160 -5.19 4.79 -10.24
N LYS A 161 -5.36 6.08 -10.57
CA LYS A 161 -4.91 6.63 -11.85
C LYS A 161 -3.38 6.73 -11.92
N ASP A 162 -2.75 7.15 -10.82
CA ASP A 162 -1.30 7.31 -10.74
C ASP A 162 -0.60 5.95 -10.87
N ILE A 163 -1.08 4.90 -10.19
CA ILE A 163 -0.50 3.55 -10.32
C ILE A 163 -0.73 2.96 -11.72
N GLN A 164 -1.87 3.21 -12.36
CA GLN A 164 -2.09 2.78 -13.75
C GLN A 164 -1.09 3.45 -14.69
N LYS A 165 -0.91 4.76 -14.55
CA LYS A 165 0.07 5.53 -15.32
C LYS A 165 1.49 5.05 -15.05
N ALA A 166 1.82 4.76 -13.79
CA ALA A 166 3.11 4.20 -13.41
C ALA A 166 3.36 2.86 -14.10
N CYS A 167 2.37 1.97 -14.15
CA CYS A 167 2.50 0.69 -14.87
C CYS A 167 2.79 0.89 -16.36
N LEU A 168 2.09 1.82 -17.03
CA LEU A 168 2.32 2.12 -18.45
C LEU A 168 3.70 2.76 -18.73
N ASN A 169 4.28 3.43 -17.74
CA ASN A 169 5.61 4.01 -17.85
C ASN A 169 6.71 2.99 -17.53
N TYR A 170 6.47 2.11 -16.56
CA TYR A 170 7.42 1.07 -16.15
C TYR A 170 7.79 0.17 -17.33
N SER A 171 6.80 -0.24 -18.12
CA SER A 171 7.00 -1.09 -19.30
C SER A 171 7.82 -0.45 -20.42
N LYS A 172 8.15 0.84 -20.31
CA LYS A 172 8.99 1.56 -21.29
C LYS A 172 10.42 1.72 -20.81
N THR A 173 10.66 1.60 -19.51
CA THR A 173 11.95 1.90 -18.88
C THR A 173 12.63 0.65 -18.32
N HIS A 174 11.93 -0.49 -18.24
CA HIS A 174 12.38 -1.79 -17.74
C HIS A 174 11.93 -2.90 -18.69
#